data_AF-A0A1H4XW99-F1
#
_entry.id   AF-A0A1H4XW99-F1
#
_cell.length_a   1.000
_cell.length_b   1.000
_cell.length_c   1.000
_cell.angle_alpha   90.00
_cell.angle_beta   90.00
_cell.angle_gamma   90.00
#
_symmetry.space_group_name_H-M   'P 1'
#
loop_
_entity.id
_entity.type
_entity.pdbx_description
1 polymer ?
#
loop_
_entity_poly.entity_id
_entity_poly.type
_entity_poly.pdbx_seq_one_letter_code
_entity_poly.pdbx_strand_id
1 'polypeptide(L)'
;MNWTPITEKMPESGKNILIAYLNSNGKTRVTIGFHAAKHTMECSGEDYAEDEDYSEEKDEYFIKEGWHDMSWESEYRYPISNVTHWMEKPNHPKTQKYDEKIQI
;
A
#
# COMPACT_ATOMS: atom_id res chain seq x y z
N MET A 1 18.54 -0.14 6.13
CA MET A 1 17.18 0.32 5.78
C MET A 1 17.33 1.69 5.16
N ASN A 2 17.26 1.78 3.83
CA ASN A 2 17.54 3.02 3.09
C ASN A 2 16.30 3.40 2.26
N TRP A 3 16.00 4.70 2.22
CA TRP A 3 14.93 5.25 1.39
C TRP A 3 15.37 5.23 -0.08
N THR A 4 14.51 4.70 -0.96
CA THR A 4 14.72 4.65 -2.40
C THR A 4 13.80 5.67 -3.07
N PRO A 5 14.34 6.64 -3.83
CA PRO A 5 13.52 7.58 -4.60
C PRO A 5 12.69 6.84 -5.64
N ILE A 6 11.41 7.20 -5.79
CA ILE A 6 10.53 6.56 -6.78
C ILE A 6 11.00 6.79 -8.23
N THR A 7 11.77 7.86 -8.46
CA THR A 7 12.39 8.19 -9.74
C THR A 7 13.57 7.29 -10.11
N GLU A 8 14.21 6.65 -9.13
CA GLU A 8 15.32 5.74 -9.36
C GLU A 8 14.83 4.31 -9.57
N LYS A 9 13.88 3.87 -8.74
CA LYS A 9 13.33 2.52 -8.80
C LYS A 9 11.95 2.47 -8.17
N MET A 10 11.00 1.87 -8.90
CA MET A 10 9.69 1.53 -8.37
C MET A 10 9.73 0.21 -7.58
N PRO A 11 8.93 0.07 -6.51
CA PRO A 11 8.75 -1.21 -5.85
C PRO A 11 7.99 -2.18 -6.76
N GLU A 12 8.00 -3.45 -6.39
CA GLU A 12 7.12 -4.44 -7.01
C GLU A 12 5.65 -4.08 -6.73
N SER A 13 4.79 -4.32 -7.73
CA SER A 13 3.36 -4.04 -7.61
C SER A 13 2.74 -4.81 -6.45
N GLY A 14 1.90 -4.16 -5.64
CA GLY A 14 1.24 -4.78 -4.48
C GLY A 14 2.15 -5.03 -3.27
N LYS A 15 3.44 -4.71 -3.37
CA LYS A 15 4.37 -4.96 -2.26
C LYS A 15 4.11 -4.00 -1.10
N ASN A 16 3.88 -4.58 0.07
CA ASN A 16 3.63 -3.85 1.31
C ASN A 16 4.93 -3.25 1.88
N ILE A 17 5.05 -1.92 1.84
CA ILE A 17 6.27 -1.14 2.13
C ILE A 17 5.95 0.11 2.95
N LEU A 18 7.00 0.79 3.44
CA LEU A 18 6.88 2.17 3.93
C LEU A 18 6.98 3.13 2.75
N ILE A 19 6.08 4.12 2.71
CA ILE A 19 6.06 5.17 1.70
C ILE A 19 6.19 6.54 2.37
N ALA A 20 7.04 7.39 1.81
CA ALA A 20 7.21 8.78 2.22
C ALA A 20 6.58 9.70 1.18
N TYR A 21 5.65 10.56 1.61
CA TYR A 21 4.92 11.47 0.72
C TYR A 21 4.82 12.87 1.33
N LEU A 22 4.57 13.86 0.48
CA LEU A 22 4.28 15.22 0.91
C LEU A 22 2.76 15.39 1.07
N ASN A 23 2.31 15.78 2.26
CA ASN A 23 0.91 16.16 2.43
C ASN A 23 0.61 17.51 1.75
N SER A 24 -0.66 17.92 1.77
CA SER A 24 -1.12 19.20 1.19
C SER A 24 -0.44 20.45 1.77
N ASN A 25 0.21 20.34 2.93
CA ASN A 25 0.98 21.41 3.56
C ASN A 25 2.48 21.35 3.24
N GLY A 26 2.90 20.50 2.29
CA GLY A 26 4.31 20.29 1.94
C GLY A 26 5.13 19.62 3.04
N LYS A 27 4.49 19.00 4.04
CA LYS A 27 5.18 18.28 5.12
C LYS A 27 5.28 16.80 4.79
N THR A 28 6.46 16.24 5.00
CA THR A 28 6.68 14.80 4.84
C THR A 28 5.86 14.01 5.85
N ARG A 29 5.25 12.94 5.36
CA ARG A 29 4.57 11.90 6.13
C ARG A 29 5.08 10.54 5.69
N VAL A 30 5.01 9.58 6.59
CA VAL A 30 5.32 8.18 6.30
C VAL A 30 4.12 7.35 6.69
N THR A 31 3.73 6.43 5.82
CA THR A 31 2.71 5.42 6.11
C THR A 31 3.11 4.07 5.51
N ILE A 32 2.35 3.03 5.83
CA ILE A 32 2.42 1.74 5.17
C ILE A 32 1.49 1.78 3.96
N GLY A 33 1.97 1.27 2.83
CA GLY A 33 1.21 1.27 1.57
C GLY A 33 1.87 0.40 0.51
N PHE A 34 1.36 0.51 -0.71
CA PHE A 34 1.88 -0.18 -1.88
C PHE A 34 1.69 0.66 -3.15
N HIS A 35 2.40 0.29 -4.20
CA HIS A 35 2.16 0.79 -5.55
C HIS A 35 1.37 -0.26 -6.35
N ALA A 36 0.28 0.13 -7.00
CA ALA A 36 -0.42 -0.69 -7.98
C ALA A 36 0.04 -0.27 -9.38
N ALA A 37 0.75 -1.15 -10.08
CA ALA A 37 1.00 -0.98 -11.52
C ALA A 37 -0.28 -1.28 -12.31
N LYS A 38 -0.46 -0.62 -13.45
CA LYS A 38 -1.68 -0.71 -14.26
C LYS A 38 -2.08 -2.16 -14.58
N HIS A 39 -3.32 -2.50 -14.29
CA HIS A 39 -3.94 -3.81 -14.54
C HIS A 39 -3.13 -5.00 -14.00
N THR A 40 -2.45 -4.84 -12.87
CA THR A 40 -1.67 -5.93 -12.23
C THR A 40 -2.28 -6.47 -10.95
N MET A 41 -3.25 -5.77 -10.36
CA MET A 41 -3.92 -6.16 -9.13
C MET A 41 -5.42 -6.13 -9.37
N GLU A 42 -6.05 -7.30 -9.40
CA GLU A 42 -7.51 -7.44 -9.52
C GLU A 42 -8.19 -6.76 -8.34
N CYS A 43 -9.29 -6.06 -8.62
CA CYS A 43 -10.16 -5.53 -7.58
C CYS A 43 -11.07 -6.67 -7.09
N SER A 44 -10.79 -7.21 -5.91
CA SER A 44 -11.66 -8.22 -5.29
C SER A 44 -12.41 -7.63 -4.10
N GLY A 45 -13.66 -7.23 -4.35
CA GLY A 45 -14.62 -6.81 -3.30
C GLY A 45 -14.92 -5.32 -3.26
N GLU A 46 -15.78 -4.91 -2.32
CA GLU A 46 -16.24 -3.53 -2.15
C GLU A 46 -15.15 -2.58 -1.60
N ASP A 47 -13.99 -3.12 -1.19
CA ASP A 47 -12.88 -2.41 -0.52
C ASP A 47 -12.20 -1.32 -1.38
N TYR A 48 -12.45 -1.30 -2.69
CA TYR A 48 -11.89 -0.32 -3.64
C TYR A 48 -12.90 0.28 -4.62
N ALA A 49 -14.20 0.17 -4.32
CA ALA A 49 -15.27 0.50 -5.29
C ALA A 49 -15.19 1.92 -5.92
N GLU A 50 -14.47 2.88 -5.29
CA GLU A 50 -14.27 4.24 -5.81
C GLU A 50 -12.98 4.43 -6.63
N ASP A 51 -12.06 3.45 -6.65
CA ASP A 51 -10.75 3.53 -7.30
C ASP A 51 -10.42 2.28 -8.14
N GLU A 52 -11.39 1.85 -8.94
CA GLU A 52 -11.24 0.75 -9.90
C GLU A 52 -10.93 1.27 -11.32
N ASP A 53 -10.19 0.48 -12.11
CA ASP A 53 -9.92 0.70 -13.53
C ASP A 53 -10.33 -0.57 -14.30
N TYR A 54 -11.26 -0.43 -15.24
CA TYR A 54 -11.74 -1.56 -16.05
C TYR A 54 -10.82 -1.78 -17.25
N SER A 55 -10.35 -3.01 -17.40
CA SER A 55 -9.50 -3.41 -18.52
C SER A 55 -10.30 -4.16 -19.58
N GLU A 56 -10.67 -3.50 -20.68
CA GLU A 56 -11.36 -4.14 -21.81
C GLU A 56 -10.61 -5.38 -22.35
N GLU A 57 -9.28 -5.36 -22.33
CA GLU A 57 -8.44 -6.48 -22.79
C GLU A 57 -8.59 -7.74 -21.92
N LYS A 58 -8.84 -7.55 -20.62
CA LYS A 58 -8.89 -8.63 -19.62
C LYS A 58 -10.31 -8.92 -19.15
N ASP A 59 -11.27 -8.08 -19.54
CA ASP A 59 -12.67 -8.12 -19.12
C ASP A 59 -12.82 -8.16 -17.59
N GLU A 60 -12.04 -7.33 -16.89
CA GLU A 60 -11.95 -7.36 -15.43
C GLU A 60 -11.61 -6.00 -14.84
N TYR A 61 -12.00 -5.78 -13.58
CA TYR A 61 -11.68 -4.58 -12.80
C TYR A 61 -10.38 -4.76 -12.03
N PHE A 62 -9.54 -3.75 -12.09
CA PHE A 62 -8.26 -3.70 -11.40
C PHE A 62 -8.24 -2.52 -10.42
N ILE A 63 -7.41 -2.62 -9.39
CA ILE A 63 -7.06 -1.46 -8.58
C ILE A 63 -6.40 -0.43 -9.50
N LYS A 64 -6.89 0.81 -9.43
CA LYS A 64 -6.36 1.92 -10.22
C LYS A 64 -4.87 2.12 -9.99
N GLU A 65 -4.16 2.42 -11.06
CA GLU A 65 -2.72 2.64 -11.03
C GLU A 65 -2.35 3.78 -10.06
N GLY A 66 -1.34 3.55 -9.24
CA GLY A 66 -0.80 4.56 -8.34
C GLY A 66 -0.45 4.04 -6.95
N TRP A 67 -0.38 4.95 -5.99
CA TRP A 67 -0.01 4.64 -4.61
C TRP A 67 -1.26 4.58 -3.75
N HIS A 68 -1.30 3.59 -2.87
CA HIS A 68 -2.42 3.35 -1.98
C HIS A 68 -1.91 3.09 -0.56
N ASP A 69 -2.65 3.55 0.43
CA ASP A 69 -2.37 3.18 1.81
C ASP A 69 -2.73 1.71 2.06
N MET A 70 -2.16 1.13 3.12
CA MET A 70 -2.46 -0.23 3.54
C MET A 70 -2.54 -0.28 5.05
N SER A 71 -3.63 0.26 5.58
CA SER A 71 -4.02 0.04 6.97
C SER A 71 -4.73 -1.30 7.09
N TRP A 72 -4.18 -2.22 7.90
CA TRP A 72 -4.79 -3.52 8.17
C TRP A 72 -6.12 -3.43 8.92
N GLU A 73 -6.33 -2.32 9.66
CA GLU A 73 -7.52 -2.09 10.49
C GLU A 73 -8.58 -1.23 9.77
N SER A 74 -8.29 -0.77 8.54
CA SER A 74 -9.23 0.02 7.74
C SER A 74 -9.95 -0.88 6.75
N GLU A 75 -11.27 -0.70 6.65
CA GLU A 75 -12.09 -1.32 5.59
C GLU A 75 -11.74 -0.75 4.21
N TYR A 76 -11.27 0.50 4.15
CA TYR A 76 -10.95 1.19 2.90
C TYR A 76 -9.46 1.42 2.73
N ARG A 77 -9.02 1.41 1.48
CA ARG A 77 -7.69 1.85 1.08
C ARG A 77 -7.78 3.13 0.27
N TYR A 78 -7.01 4.13 0.66
CA TYR A 78 -7.07 5.47 0.09
C TYR A 78 -5.88 5.72 -0.84
N PRO A 79 -6.12 6.38 -1.99
CA PRO A 79 -5.06 6.78 -2.89
C PRO A 79 -4.19 7.86 -2.23
N ILE A 80 -2.88 7.75 -2.45
CA ILE A 80 -1.88 8.68 -1.93
C ILE A 80 -1.20 9.40 -3.08
N SER A 81 -1.18 10.73 -3.00
CA SER A 81 -0.47 11.59 -3.95
C SER A 81 0.89 12.05 -3.39
N ASN A 82 1.74 12.54 -4.28
CA ASN A 82 3.05 13.14 -3.94
C ASN A 82 3.99 12.20 -3.17
N VAL A 83 3.97 10.90 -3.48
CA VAL A 83 4.97 9.95 -2.98
C VAL A 83 6.34 10.32 -3.56
N THR A 84 7.36 10.27 -2.71
CA THR A 84 8.73 10.69 -3.06
C THR A 84 9.71 9.53 -2.93
N HIS A 85 9.55 8.71 -1.89
CA HIS A 85 10.46 7.61 -1.59
C HIS A 85 9.69 6.44 -1.00
N TRP A 86 10.29 5.26 -1.07
CA TRP A 86 9.82 4.08 -0.39
C TRP A 86 10.96 3.33 0.29
N MET A 87 10.61 2.43 1.21
CA MET A 87 11.57 1.58 1.92
C MET A 87 10.89 0.27 2.31
N GLU A 88 11.62 -0.85 2.26
CA GLU A 88 11.17 -2.11 2.84
C GLU A 88 10.76 -1.94 4.31
N LYS A 89 9.66 -2.60 4.72
CA LYS A 89 9.26 -2.59 6.13
C LYS A 89 10.37 -3.20 7.00
N PRO A 90 10.55 -2.71 8.24
CA PRO A 90 11.41 -3.39 9.18
C PRO A 90 10.91 -4.81 9.45
N ASN A 91 11.85 -5.72 9.73
CA ASN A 91 11.50 -7.02 10.27
C ASN A 91 10.72 -6.83 11.57
N HIS A 92 9.69 -7.65 11.77
CA HIS A 92 8.97 -7.67 13.04
C HIS A 92 9.94 -7.97 14.19
N PRO A 93 9.75 -7.33 15.36
CA PRO A 93 10.48 -7.74 16.55
C PRO A 93 10.16 -9.21 16.85
N LYS A 94 11.11 -9.94 17.45
CA LYS A 94 10.84 -11.30 17.93
C LYS A 94 9.75 -11.21 19.00
N THR A 95 8.56 -11.71 18.72
CA THR A 95 7.49 -11.80 19.72
C THR A 95 7.67 -13.09 20.53
N GLN A 96 7.45 -12.99 21.84
CA GLN A 96 7.19 -14.17 22.66
C GLN A 96 5.81 -14.70 22.23
N LYS A 97 5.70 -16.00 21.93
CA LYS A 97 4.41 -16.58 21.53
C LYS A 97 3.36 -16.25 22.60
N TYR A 98 2.20 -15.75 22.15
CA TYR A 98 1.05 -15.56 23.01
C TYR A 98 0.55 -16.95 23.45
N ASP A 99 0.64 -17.27 24.73
CA ASP A 99 0.08 -18.51 25.29
C ASP A 99 -1.43 -18.29 25.47
N GLU A 100 -2.27 -19.02 24.73
CA GLU A 100 -3.74 -18.86 24.66
C GLU A 100 -4.50 -19.20 25.97
N LYS A 101 -3.85 -19.15 27.14
CA LYS A 101 -4.44 -19.61 28.40
C LYS A 101 -4.84 -18.49 29.36
N ILE A 102 -5.62 -17.50 28.91
CA ILE A 102 -6.47 -16.73 29.85
C ILE A 102 -7.79 -16.39 29.16
N GLN A 103 -8.78 -17.26 29.29
CA GLN A 103 -10.18 -16.84 29.41
C GLN A 103 -10.58 -17.07 30.86
N ILE A 104 -10.95 -15.99 31.57
CA ILE A 104 -11.61 -16.03 32.87
C ILE A 104 -13.11 -16.05 32.61
#